data_AF-A0A7X3VDZ6-F1
#
_entry.id   AF-A0A7X3VDZ6-F1
#
_cell.length_a   1.000
_cell.length_b   1.000
_cell.length_c   1.000
_cell.angle_alpha   90.00
_cell.angle_beta   90.00
_cell.angle_gamma   90.00
#
_symmetry.space_group_name_H-M   'P 1'
#
loop_
_entity.id
_entity.type
_entity.pdbx_description
1 polymer ?
#
loop_
_entity_poly.entity_id
_entity_poly.type
_entity_poly.pdbx_seq_one_letter_code
_entity_poly.pdbx_strand_id
1 'polypeptide(L)'
;MPRVAVLDDYQNVAWNMAEWGSLPPDVSINFFRDHLSSEDDVARRLEPYEIVVAMRERTPFQRTLFSRLPNLKLLVTTGMRNAS
;
A
#
# COMPACT_ATOMS: atom_id res chain seq x y z
N MET A 1 8.40 3.38 14.25
CA MET A 1 6.97 3.01 14.18
C MET A 1 6.61 2.65 12.74
N PRO A 2 5.44 2.05 12.46
CA PRO A 2 5.17 1.45 11.15
C PRO A 2 5.11 2.49 10.03
N ARG A 3 5.53 2.07 8.85
CA ARG A 3 5.43 2.83 7.60
C ARG A 3 4.24 2.31 6.80
N VAL A 4 3.40 3.23 6.35
CA VAL A 4 2.19 2.95 5.56
C VAL A 4 2.40 3.43 4.13
N ALA A 5 2.21 2.52 3.17
CA ALA A 5 2.14 2.84 1.74
C ALA A 5 0.68 2.82 1.28
N VAL A 6 0.19 3.91 0.70
CA VAL A 6 -1.10 3.97 0.01
C VAL A 6 -0.84 3.98 -1.49
N LEU A 7 -1.25 2.91 -2.18
CA LEU A 7 -0.97 2.70 -3.59
C LEU A 7 -2.07 3.27 -4.48
N ASP A 8 -1.70 3.58 -5.73
CA ASP A 8 -2.62 3.87 -6.84
C ASP A 8 -3.60 5.05 -6.54
N ASP A 9 -3.17 6.04 -5.76
CA ASP A 9 -3.92 7.27 -5.46
C ASP A 9 -3.72 8.33 -6.56
N TYR A 10 -4.08 7.97 -7.80
CA TYR A 10 -3.83 8.82 -8.98
C TYR A 10 -4.39 10.23 -8.86
N GLN A 11 -5.53 10.39 -8.18
CA GLN A 11 -6.19 11.68 -8.01
C GLN A 11 -5.66 12.46 -6.80
N ASN A 12 -4.75 11.89 -6.01
CA ASN A 12 -4.28 12.45 -4.76
C ASN A 12 -5.42 12.83 -3.80
N VAL A 13 -6.39 11.95 -3.67
CA VAL A 13 -7.59 12.20 -2.86
C VAL A 13 -7.58 11.40 -1.57
N ALA A 14 -6.80 10.32 -1.47
CA ALA A 14 -6.84 9.42 -0.32
C ALA A 14 -6.55 10.15 1.00
N TRP A 15 -5.66 11.15 1.00
CA TRP A 15 -5.39 12.00 2.17
C TRP A 15 -6.65 12.68 2.72
N ASN A 16 -7.60 13.06 1.87
CA ASN A 16 -8.83 13.77 2.27
C ASN A 16 -10.03 12.83 2.52
N MET A 17 -9.85 11.51 2.33
CA MET A 17 -10.93 10.52 2.41
C MET A 17 -10.96 9.77 3.75
N ALA A 18 -10.04 10.08 4.66
CA ALA A 18 -9.98 9.51 6.01
C ALA A 18 -9.26 10.47 6.97
N GLU A 19 -9.48 10.28 8.28
CA GLU A 19 -8.83 11.05 9.34
C GLU A 19 -7.42 10.51 9.63
N TRP A 20 -6.48 10.63 8.68
CA TRP A 20 -5.12 10.10 8.82
C TRP A 20 -4.34 10.73 9.97
N GLY A 21 -4.69 11.96 10.38
CA GLY A 21 -4.09 12.64 11.52
C GLY A 21 -4.40 12.02 12.88
N SER A 22 -5.38 11.11 12.96
CA SER A 22 -5.72 10.37 14.19
C SER A 22 -4.73 9.23 14.52
N LEU A 23 -3.85 8.88 13.59
CA LEU A 23 -2.82 7.88 13.80
C LEU A 23 -1.73 8.40 14.75
N PRO A 24 -1.00 7.50 15.46
CA PRO A 24 0.12 7.91 16.29
C PRO A 24 1.15 8.76 15.50
N PRO A 25 1.74 9.80 16.11
CA PRO A 25 2.51 10.82 15.41
C PRO A 25 3.78 10.33 14.70
N ASP A 26 4.24 9.13 15.04
CA ASP A 26 5.42 8.48 14.49
C ASP A 26 5.09 7.36 13.49
N VAL A 27 3.81 7.21 13.13
CA VAL A 27 3.41 6.51 11.91
C VAL A 27 3.72 7.41 10.72
N SER A 28 4.52 6.90 9.77
CA SER A 28 4.80 7.61 8.52
C SER A 28 3.93 7.06 7.40
N ILE A 29 3.37 7.95 6.59
CA ILE A 29 2.42 7.58 5.53
C ILE A 29 2.90 8.17 4.21
N ASN A 30 2.96 7.35 3.18
CA ASN A 30 3.31 7.77 1.82
C ASN A 30 2.18 7.41 0.86
N PHE A 31 1.73 8.41 0.10
CA PHE A 31 0.71 8.27 -0.93
C PHE A 31 1.38 8.25 -2.30
N PHE A 32 1.19 7.14 -3.03
CA PHE A 32 1.74 6.95 -4.36
C PHE A 32 0.66 7.23 -5.40
N ARG A 33 0.90 8.26 -6.23
CA ARG A 33 -0.03 8.70 -7.28
C ARG A 33 0.19 7.97 -8.61
N ASP A 34 1.19 7.11 -8.68
CA ASP A 34 1.60 6.37 -9.86
C ASP A 34 1.21 4.90 -9.77
N HIS A 35 1.16 4.26 -10.94
CA HIS A 35 1.09 2.81 -11.07
C HIS A 35 2.48 2.23 -11.25
N LEU A 36 2.73 1.04 -10.70
CA LEU A 36 3.86 0.21 -11.11
C LEU A 36 3.36 -1.08 -11.75
N SER A 37 3.79 -1.32 -12.98
CA SER A 37 3.39 -2.51 -13.75
C SER A 37 4.30 -3.72 -13.53
N SER A 38 5.48 -3.52 -12.92
CA SER A 38 6.47 -4.57 -12.67
C SER A 38 6.46 -5.01 -11.21
N GLU A 39 6.40 -6.32 -10.95
CA GLU A 39 6.53 -6.87 -9.60
C GLU A 39 7.86 -6.46 -8.96
N ASP A 40 8.93 -6.33 -9.74
CA ASP A 40 10.24 -5.90 -9.22
C ASP A 40 10.21 -4.48 -8.68
N ASP A 41 9.52 -3.59 -9.37
CA ASP A 41 9.40 -2.20 -8.95
C ASP A 41 8.49 -2.07 -7.73
N VAL A 42 7.39 -2.85 -7.72
CA VAL A 42 6.48 -2.92 -6.57
C VAL A 42 7.23 -3.45 -5.35
N ALA A 43 7.95 -4.56 -5.48
CA ALA A 43 8.73 -5.14 -4.40
C ALA A 43 9.77 -4.16 -3.85
N ARG A 44 10.53 -3.51 -4.73
CA ARG A 44 11.55 -2.52 -4.32
C ARG A 44 10.94 -1.33 -3.60
N ARG A 45 9.78 -0.86 -4.03
CA ARG A 45 9.08 0.27 -3.40
C ARG A 45 8.51 -0.12 -2.05
N LEU A 46 7.95 -1.31 -1.93
CA LEU A 46 7.20 -1.74 -0.76
C LEU A 46 8.07 -2.44 0.30
N GLU A 47 9.30 -2.85 -0.04
CA GLU A 47 10.23 -3.51 0.88
C GLU A 47 10.32 -2.84 2.27
N PRO A 48 10.42 -1.50 2.39
CA PRO A 48 10.61 -0.88 3.70
C PRO A 48 9.29 -0.57 4.42
N TYR A 49 8.13 -1.07 3.95
CA TYR A 49 6.81 -0.78 4.51
C TYR A 49 6.24 -1.97 5.29
N GLU A 50 5.73 -1.71 6.50
CA GLU A 50 5.00 -2.72 7.27
C GLU A 50 3.51 -2.80 6.93
N ILE A 51 2.94 -1.72 6.41
CA ILE A 51 1.51 -1.63 6.09
C ILE A 51 1.34 -1.14 4.65
N VAL A 52 0.51 -1.85 3.89
CA VAL A 52 0.15 -1.44 2.53
C VAL A 52 -1.37 -1.34 2.40
N VAL A 53 -1.84 -0.20 1.90
CA VAL A 53 -3.23 0.04 1.50
C VAL A 53 -3.29 -0.03 -0.02
N ALA A 54 -3.85 -1.11 -0.53
CA ALA A 54 -3.99 -1.38 -1.95
C ALA A 54 -5.39 -0.97 -2.45
N MET A 55 -5.43 -0.34 -3.64
CA MET A 55 -6.65 0.02 -4.34
C MET A 55 -7.16 -1.14 -5.19
N ARG A 56 -8.02 -1.97 -4.62
CA ARG A 56 -8.64 -3.12 -5.31
C ARG A 56 -7.59 -4.01 -6.02
N GLU A 57 -7.98 -4.61 -7.13
CA GLU A 57 -7.16 -5.45 -8.02
C GLU A 57 -6.08 -4.70 -8.86
N ARG A 58 -5.78 -3.42 -8.60
CA ARG A 58 -4.84 -2.66 -9.44
C ARG A 58 -3.40 -3.14 -9.31
N THR A 59 -2.97 -3.52 -8.11
CA THR A 59 -1.65 -4.09 -7.84
C THR A 59 -1.82 -5.53 -7.34
N PRO A 60 -1.47 -6.56 -8.14
CA PRO A 60 -1.63 -7.95 -7.73
C PRO A 60 -0.66 -8.34 -6.60
N PHE A 61 -1.19 -8.82 -5.48
CA PHE A 61 -0.40 -9.38 -4.37
C PHE A 61 -0.30 -10.90 -4.49
N GLN A 62 0.57 -11.37 -5.38
CA GLN A 62 0.84 -12.80 -5.56
C GLN A 62 1.81 -13.35 -4.50
N ARG A 63 1.90 -14.67 -4.38
CA ARG A 63 2.85 -15.35 -3.46
C ARG A 63 4.29 -14.86 -3.65
N THR A 64 4.71 -14.68 -4.89
CA THR A 64 6.04 -14.19 -5.29
C THR A 64 6.34 -12.82 -4.68
N LEU A 65 5.39 -11.89 -4.78
CA LEU A 65 5.52 -10.56 -4.16
C LEU A 65 5.58 -10.65 -2.64
N PHE A 66 4.71 -11.43 -1.99
CA PHE A 66 4.76 -11.60 -0.53
C PHE A 66 6.11 -12.12 -0.02
N SER A 67 6.74 -13.06 -0.73
CA SER A 67 8.06 -13.56 -0.37
C SER A 67 9.17 -12.49 -0.44
N ARG A 68 8.92 -11.36 -1.12
CA ARG A 68 9.86 -10.25 -1.29
C ARG A 68 9.57 -9.06 -0.37
N LEU A 69 8.51 -9.15 0.45
CA LEU A 69 8.09 -8.11 1.38
C LEU A 69 8.21 -8.60 2.83
N PRO A 70 9.44 -8.84 3.34
CA PRO A 70 9.63 -9.45 4.66
C PRO A 70 9.13 -8.56 5.80
N ASN A 71 9.03 -7.25 5.59
CA ASN A 71 8.55 -6.30 6.59
C ASN A 71 7.01 -6.18 6.61
N LEU A 72 6.32 -6.64 5.57
CA LEU A 72 4.87 -6.49 5.44
C LEU A 72 4.15 -7.29 6.52
N LYS A 73 3.38 -6.58 7.35
CA LYS A 73 2.58 -7.13 8.46
C LYS A 73 1.08 -7.01 8.23
N LEU A 74 0.67 -6.03 7.42
CA LEU A 74 -0.74 -5.79 7.12
C LEU A 74 -0.92 -5.33 5.68
N LEU A 75 -1.79 -6.04 4.95
CA LEU A 75 -2.32 -5.62 3.66
C LEU A 75 -3.80 -5.26 3.84
N VAL A 76 -4.14 -4.01 3.54
CA VAL A 76 -5.52 -3.50 3.52
C VAL A 76 -5.95 -3.35 2.07
N THR A 77 -7.11 -3.92 1.72
CA THR A 77 -7.68 -3.78 0.37
C THR A 77 -9.01 -3.04 0.44
N THR A 78 -9.20 -2.07 -0.44
CA THR A 78 -10.47 -1.32 -0.50
C THR A 78 -11.57 -2.14 -1.20
N GLY A 79 -12.75 -2.20 -0.58
CA GLY A 79 -13.89 -2.97 -1.06
C GLY A 79 -14.07 -4.34 -0.38
N MET A 80 -15.25 -4.94 -0.54
CA MET A 80 -15.62 -6.17 0.18
C MET A 80 -14.88 -7.42 -0.29
N ARG A 81 -14.37 -7.42 -1.53
CA ARG A 81 -13.71 -8.56 -2.14
C ARG A 81 -12.74 -8.08 -3.22
N ASN A 82 -11.57 -8.73 -3.29
CA ASN A 82 -10.66 -8.64 -4.44
C ASN A 82 -11.13 -9.63 -5.52
N ALA A 83 -11.15 -9.19 -6.77
CA ALA A 83 -11.63 -10.00 -7.90
C ALA A 83 -10.66 -11.13 -8.30
N SER A 84 -9.56 -11.29 -7.57
CA SER A 84 -8.42 -12.16 -7.84
C SER A 84 -8.17 -13.13 -6.70
#